data_AF-A0A139P848-F1
#
_entry.id   AF-A0A139P848-F1
#
_cell.length_a   1.000
_cell.length_b   1.000
_cell.length_c   1.000
_cell.angle_alpha   90.00
_cell.angle_beta   90.00
_cell.angle_gamma   90.00
#
_symmetry.space_group_name_H-M   'P 1'
#
loop_
_entity.id
_entity.type
_entity.pdbx_description
1 polymer ?
#
loop_
_entity_poly.entity_id
_entity_poly.type
_entity_poly.pdbx_seq_one_letter_code
_entity_poly.pdbx_strand_id
1 'polypeptide(L)'
;MLFVGVNGVGKTTSIGKLAYRYKQQGKKVMLVAADTFRAGAVAQLAEWGRRVDVPVVTGPEKSDPASVVYDGMERAQAEQVDILMIDTAGRLQNKDNLMAELEKIGRIIKRVDPEAPHETFLALDASTGQNALVQAKEFSKITPVTGIVLTKIDGTARGGVVLAIRQELDIPVKLIGFGEKIDDIGEFHSENFMKGLLEGLI
;
A
#
# COMPACT_ATOMS: atom_id res chain seq x y z
N MET A 1 -0.53 -0.93 -9.16
CA MET A 1 -0.76 -1.37 -7.77
C MET A 1 -1.32 -0.20 -6.99
N LEU A 2 -2.45 -0.39 -6.32
CA LEU A 2 -3.10 0.62 -5.47
C LEU A 2 -2.83 0.29 -4.00
N PHE A 3 -2.35 1.25 -3.21
CA PHE A 3 -2.08 1.06 -1.79
C PHE A 3 -3.10 1.82 -0.95
N VAL A 4 -3.85 1.08 -0.12
CA VAL A 4 -4.87 1.61 0.79
C VAL A 4 -4.58 1.20 2.23
N GLY A 5 -5.26 1.84 3.19
CA GLY A 5 -5.06 1.62 4.62
C GLY A 5 -5.02 2.93 5.40
N VAL A 6 -5.05 2.87 6.73
CA VAL A 6 -5.08 4.08 7.55
C VAL A 6 -3.72 4.80 7.59
N ASN A 7 -3.67 6.02 8.10
CA ASN A 7 -2.41 6.74 8.24
C ASN A 7 -1.50 6.09 9.30
N GLY A 8 -0.19 6.10 9.07
CA GLY A 8 0.81 5.60 10.04
C GLY A 8 1.06 4.08 10.01
N VAL A 9 0.36 3.31 9.18
CA VAL A 9 0.55 1.85 9.02
C VAL A 9 1.64 1.48 8.01
N GLY A 10 2.42 2.45 7.52
CA GLY A 10 3.56 2.18 6.66
C GLY A 10 3.27 2.06 5.15
N LYS A 11 2.16 2.61 4.64
CA LYS A 11 1.86 2.65 3.17
C LYS A 11 3.00 3.27 2.34
N THR A 12 3.28 4.56 2.56
CA THR A 12 4.31 5.31 1.82
C THR A 12 5.69 4.66 1.94
N THR A 13 6.04 4.17 3.14
CA THR A 13 7.29 3.43 3.37
C THR A 13 7.32 2.13 2.57
N SER A 14 6.25 1.34 2.56
CA SER A 14 6.18 0.09 1.80
C SER A 14 6.30 0.33 0.30
N ILE A 15 5.66 1.39 -0.22
CA ILE A 15 5.78 1.80 -1.63
C ILE A 15 7.23 2.13 -1.97
N GLY A 16 7.91 2.92 -1.15
CA GLY A 16 9.31 3.28 -1.36
C GLY A 16 10.25 2.08 -1.35
N LYS A 17 10.07 1.14 -0.42
CA LYS A 17 10.85 -0.11 -0.37
C LYS A 17 10.57 -1.03 -1.56
N LEU A 18 9.32 -1.16 -1.98
CA LEU A 18 8.96 -1.91 -3.19
C LEU A 18 9.53 -1.26 -4.45
N ALA A 19 9.54 0.07 -4.52
CA ALA A 19 10.14 0.79 -5.64
C ALA A 19 11.62 0.47 -5.78
N TYR A 20 12.35 0.46 -4.66
CA TYR A 20 13.74 0.01 -4.61
C TYR A 20 13.87 -1.44 -5.09
N ARG A 21 13.09 -2.38 -4.51
CA ARG A 21 13.15 -3.81 -4.86
C ARG A 21 12.91 -4.05 -6.35
N TYR A 22 11.85 -3.47 -6.92
CA TYR A 22 11.53 -3.66 -8.34
C TYR A 22 12.53 -2.98 -9.27
N LYS A 23 13.05 -1.81 -8.90
CA LYS A 23 14.14 -1.16 -9.65
C LYS A 23 15.39 -2.05 -9.68
N GLN A 24 15.77 -2.65 -8.55
CA GLN A 24 16.91 -3.58 -8.49
C GLN A 24 16.69 -4.85 -9.32
N GLN A 25 15.43 -5.20 -9.63
CA GLN A 25 15.07 -6.26 -10.57
C GLN A 25 15.05 -5.79 -12.04
N GLY A 26 15.49 -4.57 -12.33
CA GLY A 26 15.53 -3.99 -13.67
C GLY A 26 14.19 -3.52 -14.20
N LYS A 27 13.16 -3.38 -13.36
CA LYS A 27 11.84 -2.89 -13.76
C LYS A 27 11.83 -1.36 -13.86
N LYS A 28 11.12 -0.84 -14.86
CA LYS A 28 10.76 0.57 -14.96
C LYS A 28 9.60 0.84 -13.99
N VAL A 29 9.87 1.61 -12.93
CA VAL A 29 8.91 1.90 -11.86
C VAL A 29 8.48 3.37 -11.93
N MET A 30 7.24 3.65 -11.54
CA MET A 30 6.73 5.02 -11.33
C MET A 30 5.81 5.06 -10.10
N LEU A 31 5.84 6.16 -9.36
CA LEU A 31 5.01 6.38 -8.18
C LEU A 31 3.98 7.49 -8.45
N VAL A 32 2.84 7.43 -7.75
CA VAL A 32 1.80 8.46 -7.79
C VAL A 32 1.44 8.88 -6.37
N ALA A 33 1.56 10.17 -6.08
CA ALA A 33 1.24 10.74 -4.77
C ALA A 33 -0.21 11.23 -4.72
N ALA A 34 -1.16 10.33 -4.42
CA ALA A 34 -2.58 10.63 -4.35
C ALA A 34 -3.07 11.01 -2.93
N ASP A 35 -2.23 10.99 -1.88
CA ASP A 35 -2.54 11.64 -0.58
C ASP A 35 -2.32 13.17 -0.66
N THR A 36 -3.07 13.82 -1.55
CA THR A 36 -2.89 15.24 -1.93
C THR A 36 -3.27 16.24 -0.83
N PHE A 37 -4.03 15.79 0.17
CA PHE A 37 -4.45 16.61 1.32
C PHE A 37 -3.36 16.77 2.38
N ARG A 38 -2.29 15.98 2.31
CA ARG A 38 -1.17 16.04 3.24
C ARG A 38 0.08 16.41 2.46
N ALA A 39 0.44 17.69 2.47
CA ALA A 39 1.69 18.16 1.86
C ALA A 39 2.91 17.34 2.33
N GLY A 40 2.95 16.97 3.61
CA GLY A 40 3.98 16.09 4.16
C GLY A 40 3.98 14.67 3.60
N ALA A 41 2.83 14.11 3.20
CA ALA A 41 2.75 12.79 2.57
C ALA A 41 3.26 12.82 1.13
N VAL A 42 2.87 13.84 0.36
CA VAL A 42 3.40 14.07 -0.99
C VAL A 42 4.92 14.26 -0.96
N ALA A 43 5.42 15.10 -0.06
CA ALA A 43 6.85 15.33 0.12
C ALA A 43 7.58 14.04 0.54
N GLN A 44 6.99 13.23 1.43
CA GLN A 44 7.55 11.96 1.86
C GLN A 44 7.69 10.97 0.68
N LEU A 45 6.66 10.85 -0.16
CA LEU A 45 6.73 9.96 -1.33
C LEU A 45 7.70 10.48 -2.39
N ALA A 46 7.76 11.80 -2.60
CA ALA A 46 8.73 12.44 -3.50
C ALA A 46 10.17 12.20 -3.05
N GLU A 47 10.45 12.30 -1.74
CA GLU A 47 11.77 11.99 -1.18
C GLU A 47 12.11 10.51 -1.34
N TRP A 48 11.14 9.60 -1.17
CA TRP A 48 11.34 8.19 -1.48
C TRP A 48 11.72 7.98 -2.94
N GLY A 49 10.98 8.59 -3.88
CA GLY A 49 11.30 8.54 -5.31
C GLY A 49 12.70 9.06 -5.61
N ARG A 50 13.10 10.20 -5.01
CA ARG A 50 14.47 10.74 -5.15
C ARG A 50 15.52 9.78 -4.60
N ARG A 51 15.28 9.20 -3.42
CA ARG A 51 16.22 8.27 -2.76
C ARG A 51 16.46 6.99 -3.56
N VAL A 52 15.44 6.48 -4.25
CA VAL A 52 15.55 5.27 -5.08
C VAL A 52 15.71 5.57 -6.57
N ASP A 53 15.75 6.85 -6.94
CA ASP A 53 15.81 7.34 -8.32
C ASP A 53 14.66 6.74 -9.19
N VAL A 54 13.43 6.97 -8.74
CA VAL A 54 12.18 6.56 -9.38
C VAL A 54 11.27 7.81 -9.54
N PRO A 55 10.68 8.06 -10.72
CA PRO A 55 9.82 9.20 -10.95
C PRO A 55 8.56 9.15 -10.09
N VAL A 56 8.14 10.32 -9.59
CA VAL A 56 6.92 10.49 -8.79
C VAL A 56 6.01 11.50 -9.49
N VAL A 57 4.77 11.09 -9.75
CA VAL A 57 3.71 11.96 -10.27
C VAL A 57 2.99 12.60 -9.10
N THR A 58 2.90 13.93 -9.12
CA THR A 58 2.27 14.76 -8.10
C THR A 58 1.37 15.79 -8.77
N GLY A 59 0.28 16.19 -8.13
CA GLY A 59 -0.51 17.35 -8.55
C GLY A 59 -0.16 18.62 -7.74
N PRO A 60 -0.70 19.78 -8.13
CA PRO A 60 -0.76 20.97 -7.27
C PRO A 60 -1.29 20.66 -5.85
N GLU A 61 -0.97 21.50 -4.87
CA GLU A 61 -1.53 21.34 -3.52
C GLU A 61 -3.07 21.30 -3.56
N LYS A 62 -3.67 20.39 -2.78
CA LYS A 62 -5.13 20.17 -2.72
C LYS A 62 -5.77 19.75 -4.04
N SER A 63 -4.98 19.20 -4.98
CA SER A 63 -5.53 18.56 -6.18
C SER A 63 -6.45 17.41 -5.83
N ASP A 64 -7.44 17.15 -6.67
CA ASP A 64 -8.26 15.96 -6.60
C ASP A 64 -7.38 14.70 -6.76
N PRO A 65 -7.33 13.78 -5.77
CA PRO A 65 -6.52 12.56 -5.85
C PRO A 65 -6.74 11.75 -7.12
N ALA A 66 -8.00 11.65 -7.56
CA ALA A 66 -8.34 10.88 -8.75
C ALA A 66 -7.78 11.51 -10.04
N SER A 67 -7.62 12.84 -10.09
CA SER A 67 -6.93 13.53 -11.19
C SER A 67 -5.45 13.17 -11.24
N VAL A 68 -4.76 13.19 -10.08
CA VAL A 68 -3.33 12.83 -10.01
C VAL A 68 -3.12 11.36 -10.41
N VAL A 69 -4.05 10.48 -10.05
CA VAL A 69 -4.06 9.08 -10.48
C VAL A 69 -4.24 8.95 -12.00
N TYR A 70 -5.16 9.70 -12.58
CA TYR A 70 -5.36 9.71 -14.03
C TYR A 70 -4.09 10.12 -14.77
N ASP A 71 -3.47 11.23 -14.38
CA ASP A 71 -2.23 11.72 -14.99
C ASP A 71 -1.08 10.71 -14.84
N GLY A 72 -1.01 10.05 -13.68
CA GLY A 72 -0.03 8.99 -13.42
C GLY A 72 -0.22 7.77 -14.31
N MET A 73 -1.46 7.33 -14.53
CA MET A 73 -1.78 6.20 -15.41
C MET A 73 -1.46 6.51 -16.88
N GLU A 74 -1.89 7.68 -17.39
CA GLU A 74 -1.61 8.12 -18.76
C GLU A 74 -0.10 8.19 -19.02
N ARG A 75 0.63 8.80 -18.09
CA ARG A 75 2.09 8.91 -18.18
C ARG A 75 2.77 7.53 -18.13
N ALA A 76 2.30 6.64 -17.26
CA ALA A 76 2.84 5.29 -17.16
C ALA A 76 2.66 4.48 -18.45
N GLN A 77 1.50 4.61 -19.11
CA GLN A 77 1.25 3.98 -20.42
C GLN A 77 2.15 4.57 -21.51
N ALA A 78 2.22 5.91 -21.61
CA ALA A 78 3.04 6.60 -22.60
C ALA A 78 4.53 6.28 -22.46
N GLU A 79 5.02 6.15 -21.22
CA GLU A 79 6.39 5.79 -20.92
C GLU A 79 6.66 4.28 -20.86
N GLN A 80 5.65 3.42 -21.07
CA GLN A 80 5.77 1.95 -20.96
C GLN A 80 6.38 1.51 -19.63
N VAL A 81 5.88 2.06 -18.53
CA VAL A 81 6.30 1.70 -17.16
C VAL A 81 5.82 0.29 -16.83
N ASP A 82 6.70 -0.56 -16.31
CA ASP A 82 6.36 -1.93 -15.89
C ASP A 82 5.47 -1.93 -14.64
N ILE A 83 5.76 -1.05 -13.67
CA ILE A 83 5.10 -1.02 -12.37
C ILE A 83 4.75 0.41 -11.95
N LEU A 84 3.46 0.71 -11.92
CA LEU A 84 2.91 1.94 -11.32
C LEU A 84 2.39 1.66 -9.90
N MET A 85 2.84 2.42 -8.91
CA MET A 85 2.37 2.33 -7.52
C MET A 85 1.71 3.64 -7.07
N ILE A 86 0.49 3.53 -6.55
CA ILE A 86 -0.35 4.67 -6.16
C ILE A 86 -0.49 4.71 -4.64
N ASP A 87 -0.02 5.79 -4.00
CA ASP A 87 -0.19 6.05 -2.56
C ASP A 87 -1.46 6.87 -2.31
N THR A 88 -2.39 6.37 -1.49
CA THR A 88 -3.66 7.06 -1.19
C THR A 88 -3.71 7.62 0.23
N ALA A 89 -4.68 8.51 0.47
CA ALA A 89 -5.02 8.94 1.82
C ALA A 89 -5.52 7.77 2.70
N GLY A 90 -5.48 7.97 4.03
CA GLY A 90 -5.88 6.97 5.04
C GLY A 90 -6.58 7.55 6.27
N ARG A 91 -7.33 8.65 6.14
CA ARG A 91 -7.98 9.35 7.26
C ARG A 91 -9.31 8.70 7.66
N LEU A 92 -9.27 7.69 8.55
CA LEU A 92 -10.46 6.90 8.92
C LEU A 92 -11.50 7.69 9.75
N GLN A 93 -11.13 8.78 10.43
CA GLN A 93 -12.06 9.63 11.19
C GLN A 93 -13.14 10.28 10.31
N ASN A 94 -12.86 10.46 9.01
CA ASN A 94 -13.83 10.91 8.01
C ASN A 94 -14.08 9.79 7.02
N LYS A 95 -14.47 8.62 7.54
CA LYS A 95 -14.59 7.36 6.80
C LYS A 95 -15.35 7.53 5.49
N ASP A 96 -16.53 8.13 5.51
CA ASP A 96 -17.38 8.21 4.30
C ASP A 96 -16.71 8.99 3.16
N ASN A 97 -16.03 10.10 3.48
CA ASN A 97 -15.29 10.88 2.50
C ASN A 97 -14.08 10.10 1.95
N LEU A 98 -13.34 9.41 2.82
CA LEU A 98 -12.23 8.56 2.40
C LEU A 98 -12.72 7.44 1.47
N MET A 99 -13.84 6.81 1.81
CA MET A 99 -14.37 5.70 1.01
C MET A 99 -14.87 6.17 -0.35
N ALA A 100 -15.58 7.31 -0.41
CA ALA A 100 -16.02 7.91 -1.68
C ALA A 100 -14.83 8.30 -2.58
N GLU A 101 -13.74 8.79 -2.00
CA GLU A 101 -12.50 9.10 -2.71
C GLU A 101 -11.85 7.85 -3.30
N LEU A 102 -11.70 6.78 -2.50
CA LEU A 102 -11.14 5.51 -2.97
C LEU A 102 -11.98 4.86 -4.07
N GLU A 103 -13.30 4.92 -3.96
CA GLU A 103 -14.22 4.46 -5.01
C GLU A 103 -14.04 5.27 -6.31
N LYS A 104 -13.90 6.60 -6.19
CA LYS A 104 -13.61 7.47 -7.34
C LYS A 104 -12.26 7.11 -7.99
N ILE A 105 -11.22 6.90 -7.20
CA ILE A 105 -9.90 6.45 -7.69
C ILE A 105 -10.04 5.12 -8.44
N GLY A 106 -10.74 4.14 -7.86
CA GLY A 106 -10.98 2.84 -8.51
C GLY A 106 -11.68 2.95 -9.86
N ARG A 107 -12.70 3.81 -9.96
CA ARG A 107 -13.40 4.09 -11.23
C ARG A 107 -12.49 4.73 -12.28
N ILE A 108 -11.62 5.66 -11.88
CA ILE A 108 -10.67 6.29 -12.80
C ILE A 108 -9.63 5.30 -13.29
N ILE A 109 -9.08 4.47 -12.40
CA ILE A 109 -8.12 3.42 -12.78
C ILE A 109 -8.74 2.50 -13.83
N LYS A 110 -9.96 1.98 -13.58
CA LYS A 110 -10.68 1.12 -14.51
C LYS A 110 -11.03 1.77 -15.86
N ARG A 111 -11.17 3.09 -15.88
CA ARG A 111 -11.44 3.85 -17.11
C ARG A 111 -10.22 3.90 -18.02
N VAL A 112 -9.02 4.03 -17.44
CA VAL A 112 -7.76 4.09 -18.20
C VAL A 112 -7.27 2.70 -18.58
N ASP A 113 -7.47 1.72 -17.69
CA ASP A 113 -7.13 0.32 -17.92
C ASP A 113 -8.19 -0.58 -17.24
N PRO A 114 -9.05 -1.27 -18.02
CA PRO A 114 -10.11 -2.13 -17.48
C PRO A 114 -9.64 -3.28 -16.57
N GLU A 115 -8.39 -3.75 -16.73
CA GLU A 115 -7.80 -4.82 -15.92
C GLU A 115 -7.14 -4.28 -14.63
N ALA A 116 -6.99 -2.95 -14.53
CA ALA A 116 -6.41 -2.29 -13.36
C ALA A 116 -7.46 -1.97 -12.27
N PRO A 117 -7.05 -1.87 -10.99
CA PRO A 117 -5.72 -2.17 -10.49
C PRO A 117 -5.43 -3.68 -10.45
N HIS A 118 -4.29 -4.10 -11.00
CA HIS A 118 -3.82 -5.49 -10.95
C HIS A 118 -3.62 -6.02 -9.52
N GLU A 119 -3.28 -5.12 -8.60
CA GLU A 119 -3.17 -5.39 -7.18
C GLU A 119 -3.70 -4.19 -6.40
N THR A 120 -4.54 -4.45 -5.40
CA THR A 120 -4.94 -3.52 -4.36
C THR A 120 -4.42 -4.03 -3.03
N PHE A 121 -3.36 -3.39 -2.54
CA PHE A 121 -2.71 -3.73 -1.29
C PHE A 121 -3.32 -2.94 -0.13
N LEU A 122 -3.80 -3.65 0.88
CA LEU A 122 -4.16 -3.06 2.17
C LEU A 122 -2.96 -3.15 3.12
N ALA A 123 -2.39 -2.01 3.48
CA ALA A 123 -1.34 -1.94 4.49
C ALA A 123 -1.93 -1.98 5.90
N LEU A 124 -1.41 -2.87 6.74
CA LEU A 124 -1.83 -3.07 8.13
C LEU A 124 -0.61 -3.07 9.05
N ASP A 125 -0.82 -2.56 10.26
CA ASP A 125 0.15 -2.55 11.34
C ASP A 125 -0.10 -3.75 12.26
N ALA A 126 0.86 -4.67 12.33
CA ALA A 126 0.75 -5.91 13.11
C ALA A 126 0.57 -5.65 14.62
N SER A 127 1.05 -4.51 15.13
CA SER A 127 0.96 -4.15 16.55
C SER A 127 -0.49 -3.86 17.00
N THR A 128 -1.37 -3.54 16.05
CA THR A 128 -2.74 -3.06 16.32
C THR A 128 -3.74 -4.18 16.61
N GLY A 129 -3.36 -5.45 16.43
CA GLY A 129 -4.19 -6.61 16.77
C GLY A 129 -5.58 -6.54 16.13
N GLN A 130 -6.66 -6.77 16.91
CA GLN A 130 -8.04 -6.78 16.41
C GLN A 130 -8.47 -5.52 15.65
N ASN A 131 -7.84 -4.37 15.88
CA ASN A 131 -8.13 -3.16 15.11
C ASN A 131 -7.76 -3.30 13.63
N ALA A 132 -6.73 -4.06 13.29
CA ALA A 132 -6.37 -4.35 11.90
C ALA A 132 -7.46 -5.17 11.18
N LEU A 133 -8.11 -6.11 11.89
CA LEU A 133 -9.22 -6.89 11.32
C LEU A 133 -10.43 -6.00 11.02
N VAL A 134 -10.78 -5.09 11.94
CA VAL A 134 -11.87 -4.13 11.72
C VAL A 134 -11.56 -3.23 10.52
N GLN A 135 -10.33 -2.72 10.43
CA GLN A 135 -9.92 -1.91 9.28
C GLN A 135 -10.01 -2.71 7.98
N ALA A 136 -9.52 -3.95 7.95
CA ALA A 136 -9.61 -4.80 6.78
C ALA A 136 -11.06 -5.04 6.33
N LYS A 137 -11.97 -5.27 7.28
CA LYS A 137 -13.41 -5.40 7.00
C LYS A 137 -13.98 -4.13 6.38
N GLU A 138 -13.57 -2.95 6.85
CA GLU A 138 -14.08 -1.68 6.31
C GLU A 138 -13.54 -1.35 4.91
N PHE A 139 -12.24 -1.55 4.65
CA PHE A 139 -11.69 -1.30 3.32
C PHE A 139 -12.20 -2.30 2.27
N SER A 140 -12.43 -3.55 2.67
CA SER A 140 -12.93 -4.60 1.76
C SER A 140 -14.36 -4.38 1.28
N LYS A 141 -15.14 -3.54 1.96
CA LYS A 141 -16.50 -3.16 1.52
C LYS A 141 -16.49 -2.23 0.31
N ILE A 142 -15.38 -1.54 0.05
CA ILE A 142 -15.31 -0.41 -0.90
C ILE A 142 -14.53 -0.77 -2.16
N THR A 143 -13.41 -1.47 -2.01
CA THR A 143 -12.59 -1.89 -3.13
C THR A 143 -12.14 -3.34 -2.93
N PRO A 144 -12.11 -4.18 -3.99
CA PRO A 144 -11.54 -5.51 -3.90
C PRO A 144 -10.06 -5.43 -3.48
N VAL A 145 -9.77 -5.87 -2.25
CA VAL A 145 -8.40 -5.99 -1.73
C VAL A 145 -7.84 -7.33 -2.16
N THR A 146 -6.71 -7.31 -2.87
CA THR A 146 -6.08 -8.52 -3.44
C THR A 146 -4.95 -9.06 -2.58
N GLY A 147 -4.45 -8.26 -1.64
CA GLY A 147 -3.41 -8.68 -0.72
C GLY A 147 -3.17 -7.71 0.42
N ILE A 148 -2.55 -8.23 1.48
CA ILE A 148 -2.14 -7.44 2.64
C ILE A 148 -0.63 -7.20 2.61
N VAL A 149 -0.26 -5.98 3.00
CA VAL A 149 1.11 -5.61 3.38
C VAL A 149 1.14 -5.49 4.90
N LEU A 150 1.77 -6.44 5.56
CA LEU A 150 1.87 -6.43 7.02
C LEU A 150 3.17 -5.72 7.44
N THR A 151 3.07 -4.73 8.32
CA THR A 151 4.22 -3.93 8.77
C THR A 151 4.41 -4.01 10.29
N LYS A 152 5.57 -3.55 10.77
CA LYS A 152 5.92 -3.42 12.19
C LYS A 152 5.85 -4.74 12.97
N ILE A 153 6.27 -5.83 12.32
CA ILE A 153 6.31 -7.17 12.93
C ILE A 153 7.53 -7.39 13.82
N ASP A 154 8.56 -6.57 13.68
CA ASP A 154 9.87 -6.64 14.33
C ASP A 154 9.85 -6.38 15.84
N GLY A 155 8.71 -5.96 16.41
CA GLY A 155 8.59 -5.64 17.84
C GLY A 155 7.43 -6.29 18.58
N THR A 156 6.64 -7.19 17.98
CA THR A 156 5.41 -7.67 18.63
C THR A 156 5.08 -9.15 18.43
N ALA A 157 4.72 -9.83 19.54
CA ALA A 157 4.10 -11.16 19.57
C ALA A 157 2.63 -11.18 19.03
N ARG A 158 2.24 -10.17 18.23
CA ARG A 158 0.85 -9.92 17.81
C ARG A 158 0.56 -10.26 16.35
N GLY A 159 1.48 -10.98 15.70
CA GLY A 159 1.31 -11.49 14.34
C GLY A 159 0.07 -12.37 14.12
N GLY A 160 -0.51 -12.94 15.18
CA GLY A 160 -1.71 -13.80 15.10
C GLY A 160 -2.93 -13.15 14.45
N VAL A 161 -3.02 -11.81 14.38
CA VAL A 161 -4.12 -11.13 13.66
C VAL A 161 -4.19 -11.50 12.18
N VAL A 162 -3.06 -11.87 11.57
CA VAL A 162 -3.00 -12.33 10.18
C VAL A 162 -3.90 -13.55 9.96
N LEU A 163 -3.92 -14.48 10.92
CA LEU A 163 -4.75 -15.68 10.85
C LEU A 163 -6.23 -15.31 10.88
N ALA A 164 -6.61 -14.38 11.76
CA ALA A 164 -7.98 -13.89 11.86
C ALA A 164 -8.43 -13.17 10.57
N ILE A 165 -7.58 -12.34 9.98
CA ILE A 165 -7.89 -11.67 8.71
C ILE A 165 -8.05 -12.68 7.57
N ARG A 166 -7.16 -13.68 7.49
CA ARG A 166 -7.26 -14.74 6.48
C ARG A 166 -8.55 -15.55 6.65
N GLN A 167 -8.91 -15.91 7.88
CA GLN A 167 -10.11 -16.68 8.17
C GLN A 167 -11.40 -15.93 7.88
N GLU A 168 -11.46 -14.64 8.19
CA GLU A 168 -12.69 -13.83 8.08
C GLU A 168 -12.90 -13.21 6.70
N LEU A 169 -11.83 -12.87 5.99
CA LEU A 169 -11.89 -12.12 4.73
C LEU A 169 -11.33 -12.87 3.52
N ASP A 170 -10.68 -14.01 3.73
CA ASP A 170 -10.00 -14.78 2.67
C ASP A 170 -8.99 -13.94 1.84
N ILE A 171 -8.41 -12.89 2.45
CA ILE A 171 -7.38 -12.06 1.82
C ILE A 171 -5.99 -12.60 2.20
N PRO A 172 -5.10 -12.89 1.23
CA PRO A 172 -3.76 -13.36 1.54
C PRO A 172 -2.86 -12.21 2.01
N VAL A 173 -1.98 -12.49 2.96
CA VAL A 173 -0.80 -11.62 3.18
C VAL A 173 0.20 -11.94 2.09
N LYS A 174 0.56 -10.92 1.31
CA LYS A 174 1.50 -11.05 0.19
C LYS A 174 2.87 -10.47 0.54
N LEU A 175 2.90 -9.44 1.38
CA LEU A 175 4.12 -8.71 1.71
C LEU A 175 4.25 -8.51 3.22
N ILE A 176 5.49 -8.50 3.69
CA ILE A 176 5.84 -8.26 5.08
C ILE A 176 7.00 -7.27 5.18
N GLY A 177 6.83 -6.21 5.98
CA GLY A 177 7.86 -5.25 6.34
C GLY A 177 8.38 -5.54 7.74
N PHE A 178 9.69 -5.75 7.86
CA PHE A 178 10.33 -6.33 9.05
C PHE A 178 11.46 -5.47 9.64
N GLY A 179 11.45 -4.17 9.35
CA GLY A 179 12.44 -3.22 9.87
C GLY A 179 12.39 -1.88 9.15
N GLU A 180 13.39 -1.03 9.36
CA GLU A 180 13.45 0.35 8.85
C GLU A 180 14.37 0.51 7.63
N LYS A 181 15.21 -0.49 7.32
CA LYS A 181 16.10 -0.43 6.15
C LYS A 181 15.30 -0.49 4.86
N ILE A 182 15.92 -0.01 3.78
CA ILE A 182 15.30 0.12 2.46
C ILE A 182 14.90 -1.23 1.85
N ASP A 183 15.61 -2.29 2.24
CA ASP A 183 15.44 -3.68 1.84
C ASP A 183 14.64 -4.51 2.86
N ASP A 184 14.18 -3.91 3.95
CA ASP A 184 13.36 -4.58 4.97
C ASP A 184 11.89 -4.71 4.54
N ILE A 185 11.66 -5.26 3.35
CA ILE A 185 10.36 -5.70 2.83
C ILE A 185 10.54 -6.94 1.97
N GLY A 186 9.65 -7.92 2.11
CA GLY A 186 9.73 -9.17 1.38
C GLY A 186 8.37 -9.81 1.15
N GLU A 187 8.40 -10.89 0.40
CA GLU A 187 7.23 -11.76 0.23
C GLU A 187 6.89 -12.46 1.54
N PHE A 188 5.61 -12.61 1.80
CA PHE A 188 5.14 -13.32 2.97
C PHE A 188 5.24 -14.83 2.75
N HIS A 189 6.01 -15.50 3.61
CA HIS A 189 6.09 -16.96 3.66
C HIS A 189 5.48 -17.45 4.98
N SER A 190 4.34 -18.15 4.88
CA SER A 190 3.57 -18.61 6.04
C SER A 190 4.40 -19.49 6.97
N GLU A 191 5.25 -20.38 6.43
CA GLU A 191 6.12 -21.24 7.23
C GLU A 191 7.11 -20.44 8.08
N ASN A 192 7.79 -19.46 7.47
CA ASN A 192 8.75 -18.61 8.17
C ASN A 192 8.05 -17.76 9.24
N PHE A 193 6.87 -17.26 8.92
CA PHE A 193 6.06 -16.50 9.86
C PHE A 193 5.60 -17.34 11.05
N MET A 194 5.11 -18.56 10.81
CA MET A 194 4.70 -19.48 11.86
C MET A 194 5.87 -19.89 12.75
N LYS A 195 7.05 -20.16 12.17
CA LYS A 195 8.27 -20.44 12.93
C LYS A 195 8.63 -19.29 13.86
N GLY A 196 8.69 -18.06 13.35
CA GLY A 196 8.98 -16.87 14.17
C GLY A 196 7.92 -16.59 15.23
N LEU A 197 6.64 -16.86 14.95
CA LEU A 197 5.56 -16.67 15.92
C LEU A 197 5.64 -17.67 17.10
N LEU A 198 6.15 -18.88 16.85
CA LEU A 198 6.29 -19.94 17.84
C LEU A 198 7.68 -19.96 18.51
N GLU A 199 8.61 -19.13 18.04
CA GLU A 199 9.96 -19.03 18.59
C GLU A 199 9.91 -18.57 20.05
N GLY A 200 10.42 -19.40 20.97
CA GLY A 200 10.37 -19.15 22.42
C GLY A 200 9.10 -19.64 23.14
N LEU A 201 8.11 -20.16 22.42
CA LEU A 201 6.98 -20.92 22.99
C LEU A 201 7.23 -22.42 23.03
N ILE A 202 8.19 -22.91 22.23
CA ILE A 202 8.62 -24.30 22.12
C ILE A 202 10.06 -24.41 22.58
#